data_AF-A0A915JNU5-F1
#
_entry.id   AF-A0A915JNU5-F1
#
_cell.length_a   1.000
_cell.length_b   1.000
_cell.length_c   1.000
_cell.angle_alpha   90.00
_cell.angle_beta   90.00
_cell.angle_gamma   90.00
#
_symmetry.space_group_name_H-M   'P 1'
#
loop_
_entity.id
_entity.type
_entity.pdbx_description
1 polymer ?
#
loop_
_entity_poly.entity_id
_entity_poly.type
_entity_poly.pdbx_seq_one_letter_code
_entity_poly.pdbx_strand_id
1 'polypeptide(L)'
;VDCACNEGTSTYANQSEDCLYINVFVSPKCLLSTNQSSVATTNQSMSLCPVLYYVHGGANEFESPAMFPVDDLTDNIASQDIVLVTVAYRLGVLGFFSTGSDDVPGNWAIG
;
A
#
# COMPACT_ATOMS: atom_id res chain seq x y z
N VAL A 1 -1.31 1.38 11.80
CA VAL A 1 -0.69 0.33 12.63
C VAL A 1 0.39 -0.28 11.77
N ASP A 2 1.63 -0.30 12.27
CA ASP A 2 2.79 -0.77 11.51
C ASP A 2 2.98 -2.26 11.70
N CYS A 3 3.46 -2.97 10.68
CA CYS A 3 3.89 -4.35 10.86
C CYS A 3 5.06 -4.39 11.83
N ALA A 4 4.97 -5.25 12.85
CA ALA A 4 5.96 -5.33 13.91
C ALA A 4 7.37 -5.60 13.35
N CYS A 5 8.32 -4.75 13.75
CA CYS A 5 9.74 -4.82 13.42
C CYS A 5 10.56 -4.43 14.63
N ASN A 6 11.49 -5.28 15.03
CA ASN A 6 12.25 -5.05 16.25
C ASN A 6 13.49 -4.20 15.96
N GLU A 7 13.45 -2.90 16.26
CA GLU A 7 14.63 -2.04 16.23
C GLU A 7 14.75 -1.30 17.57
N GLY A 8 15.86 -1.55 18.26
CA GLY A 8 16.14 -1.16 19.65
C GLY A 8 16.30 0.34 19.91
N THR A 9 15.88 1.23 19.02
CA THR A 9 15.88 2.69 19.25
C THR A 9 14.73 3.39 18.51
N SER A 10 13.88 4.09 19.29
CA SER A 10 12.83 5.08 18.94
C SER A 10 11.36 4.60 18.80
N THR A 11 10.56 4.94 19.82
CA THR A 11 9.17 5.50 19.79
C THR A 11 8.08 5.00 18.81
N TYR A 12 8.14 3.82 18.19
CA TYR A 12 6.98 3.26 17.44
C TYR A 12 6.04 2.50 18.37
N ALA A 13 5.23 3.22 19.15
CA ALA A 13 4.28 2.65 20.11
C ALA A 13 3.05 1.93 19.48
N ASN A 14 3.00 1.77 18.15
CA ASN A 14 1.84 1.23 17.40
C ASN A 14 2.23 0.14 16.39
N GLN A 15 3.11 -0.77 16.80
CA GLN A 15 3.39 -2.00 16.05
C GLN A 15 2.40 -3.10 16.43
N SER A 16 1.99 -3.90 15.44
CA SER A 16 1.09 -5.04 15.61
C SER A 16 1.43 -6.16 14.62
N GLU A 17 1.14 -7.40 14.98
CA GLU A 17 1.10 -8.52 14.02
C GLU A 17 -0.18 -8.48 13.17
N ASP A 18 -1.25 -7.90 13.70
CA ASP A 18 -2.43 -7.52 12.92
C ASP A 18 -2.13 -6.19 12.20
N CYS A 19 -1.48 -6.32 11.04
CA CYS A 19 -0.95 -5.19 10.28
C CYS A 19 -1.22 -5.25 8.77
N LEU A 20 -1.87 -6.30 8.27
CA LEU A 20 -2.11 -6.50 6.83
C LEU A 20 -3.26 -5.62 6.32
N TYR A 21 -3.00 -4.32 6.26
CA TYR A 21 -3.91 -3.30 5.77
C TYR A 21 -3.39 -2.68 4.47
N ILE A 22 -4.32 -2.19 3.65
CA ILE A 22 -4.02 -1.42 2.44
C ILE A 22 -4.74 -0.07 2.51
N ASN A 23 -4.11 0.97 1.96
CA ASN A 23 -4.76 2.27 1.77
C ASN A 23 -4.97 2.51 0.27
N VAL A 24 -6.10 3.13 -0.07
CA VAL A 24 -6.47 3.45 -1.45
C VAL A 24 -6.80 4.93 -1.53
N PHE A 25 -6.06 5.67 -2.36
CA PHE A 25 -6.24 7.09 -2.61
C PHE A 25 -6.67 7.30 -4.07
N VAL A 26 -7.73 8.07 -4.27
CA VAL A 26 -8.37 8.20 -5.58
C VAL A 26 -8.76 9.65 -5.82
N SER A 27 -8.43 10.19 -7.00
CA SER A 27 -8.92 11.51 -7.41
C SER A 27 -10.43 11.46 -7.71
N PRO A 28 -11.17 12.57 -7.52
CA PRO A 28 -12.58 12.63 -7.90
C PRO A 28 -12.84 12.23 -9.36
N LYS A 29 -11.93 12.55 -10.28
CA LYS A 29 -12.05 12.17 -11.70
C LYS A 29 -12.03 10.65 -11.89
N CYS A 30 -11.18 9.94 -11.15
CA CYS A 30 -11.11 8.49 -11.20
C CYS A 30 -12.36 7.83 -10.58
N LEU A 31 -12.98 8.45 -9.57
CA LEU A 31 -14.25 7.99 -8.99
C LEU A 31 -15.46 8.18 -9.92
N LEU A 32 -15.43 9.20 -10.78
CA LEU A 32 -16.53 9.49 -11.70
C LEU A 32 -16.60 8.52 -12.90
N SER A 33 -15.51 7.77 -13.16
CA SER A 33 -15.46 6.78 -14.24
C SER A 33 -16.38 5.56 -14.03
N THR A 34 -16.84 5.31 -12.80
CA THR A 34 -17.61 4.11 -12.43
C THR A 34 -19.12 4.31 -12.40
N ASN A 35 -19.61 5.56 -12.37
CA ASN A 35 -21.04 5.88 -12.19
C ASN A 35 -21.74 6.47 -13.44
N GLN A 36 -21.07 6.57 -14.59
CA GLN A 36 -21.72 6.96 -15.85
C GLN A 36 -21.90 5.77 -16.79
N SER A 37 -22.83 4.88 -16.44
CA SER A 37 -23.44 3.93 -17.38
C SER A 37 -24.68 4.48 -18.09
N SER A 38 -25.02 5.76 -17.95
CA SER A 38 -26.16 6.33 -18.68
C SER A 38 -26.04 7.84 -18.84
N VAL A 39 -25.98 8.25 -20.11
CA VAL A 39 -25.99 9.61 -20.66
C VAL A 39 -24.62 10.30 -20.78
N ALA A 40 -23.73 9.70 -21.57
CA ALA A 40 -22.71 10.45 -22.28
C ALA A 40 -23.35 11.11 -23.52
N THR A 41 -23.97 12.28 -23.36
CA THR A 41 -24.04 13.23 -24.47
C THR A 41 -22.64 13.81 -24.63
N THR A 42 -22.09 13.76 -25.85
CA THR A 42 -20.72 14.15 -26.25
C THR A 42 -19.57 13.19 -25.87
N ASN A 43 -19.20 12.32 -26.81
CA ASN A 43 -17.84 11.84 -27.21
C ASN A 43 -16.65 11.94 -26.20
N GLN A 44 -16.84 11.73 -24.90
CA GLN A 44 -15.76 11.64 -23.92
C GLN A 44 -15.63 10.17 -23.52
N SER A 45 -14.64 9.49 -24.08
CA SER A 45 -14.26 8.15 -23.63
C SER A 45 -13.80 8.24 -22.18
N MET A 46 -14.64 7.83 -21.23
CA MET A 46 -14.23 7.68 -19.84
C MET A 46 -13.21 6.53 -19.75
N SER A 47 -11.93 6.88 -19.80
CA SER A 47 -10.85 5.92 -19.58
C SER A 47 -10.76 5.59 -18.10
N LEU A 48 -10.57 4.31 -17.79
CA LEU A 48 -10.15 3.88 -16.45
C LEU A 48 -8.84 4.58 -16.09
N CYS A 49 -8.70 4.99 -14.83
CA CYS A 49 -7.44 5.51 -14.32
C CYS A 49 -6.43 4.37 -14.11
N PRO A 50 -5.13 4.60 -14.39
CA PRO A 50 -4.08 3.66 -14.03
C PRO A 50 -4.00 3.49 -12.50
N VAL A 51 -3.56 2.30 -12.07
CA VAL A 51 -3.34 1.96 -10.67
C VAL A 51 -1.84 1.92 -10.39
N LEU A 52 -1.38 2.72 -9.43
CA LEU A 52 -0.03 2.66 -8.88
C LEU A 52 -0.06 1.87 -7.58
N TYR A 53 0.49 0.66 -7.61
CA TYR A 53 0.66 -0.19 -6.43
C TYR A 53 2.05 0.03 -5.83
N TYR A 54 2.11 0.65 -4.67
CA TYR A 54 3.35 1.03 -4.01
C TYR A 54 3.68 0.10 -2.84
N VAL A 55 4.82 -0.58 -2.96
CA VAL A 55 5.44 -1.39 -1.92
C VAL A 55 6.58 -0.58 -1.33
N HIS A 56 6.52 -0.29 -0.04
CA HIS A 56 7.57 0.47 0.64
C HIS A 56 8.88 -0.33 0.76
N GLY A 57 9.99 0.39 0.95
CA GLY A 57 11.31 -0.20 1.13
C GLY A 57 11.55 -0.59 2.58
N GLY A 58 12.74 -0.23 3.09
CA GLY A 58 13.13 -0.52 4.48
C GLY A 58 13.80 -1.87 4.69
N ALA A 59 14.48 -2.39 3.65
CA ALA A 59 15.30 -3.61 3.71
C ALA A 59 14.56 -4.86 4.21
N ASN A 60 13.22 -4.89 4.09
CA ASN A 60 12.35 -5.92 4.67
C ASN A 60 12.35 -5.95 6.21
N GLU A 61 12.89 -4.94 6.88
CA GLU A 61 13.07 -4.89 8.33
C GLU A 61 12.38 -3.68 8.96
N PHE A 62 12.01 -2.65 8.20
CA PHE A 62 11.36 -1.45 8.72
C PHE A 62 10.57 -0.73 7.62
N GLU A 63 10.05 0.45 7.93
CA GLU A 63 9.14 1.26 7.09
C GLU A 63 7.69 0.73 7.09
N SER A 64 6.74 1.61 6.75
CA SER A 64 5.31 1.31 6.73
C SER A 64 4.59 2.30 5.82
N PRO A 65 3.47 1.93 5.17
CA PRO A 65 2.63 2.87 4.45
C PRO A 65 2.12 4.01 5.33
N ALA A 66 2.06 3.84 6.65
CA ALA A 66 1.65 4.89 7.59
C ALA A 66 2.72 5.96 7.84
N MET A 67 3.97 5.75 7.40
CA MET A 67 5.05 6.73 7.51
C MET A 67 4.98 7.83 6.46
N PHE A 68 4.16 7.65 5.41
CA PHE A 68 3.96 8.64 4.36
C PHE A 68 2.83 9.61 4.75
N PRO A 69 3.07 10.94 4.77
CA PRO A 69 2.01 11.92 5.02
C PRO A 69 0.88 11.79 3.99
N VAL A 70 -0.37 11.75 4.47
CA VAL A 70 -1.54 11.61 3.59
C VAL A 70 -1.63 12.74 2.57
N ASP A 71 -1.37 13.98 3.00
CA ASP A 71 -1.42 15.15 2.13
C ASP A 71 -0.41 15.04 0.97
N ASP A 72 0.79 14.50 1.22
CA ASP A 72 1.78 14.29 0.17
C ASP A 72 1.32 13.25 -0.85
N LEU A 73 0.68 12.17 -0.38
CA LEU A 73 0.13 11.12 -1.24
C LEU A 73 -1.05 11.62 -2.07
N THR A 74 -1.93 12.43 -1.50
CA THR A 74 -3.10 12.96 -2.20
C THR A 74 -2.75 14.08 -3.18
N ASP A 75 -1.91 15.02 -2.75
CA ASP A 75 -1.68 16.28 -3.48
C ASP A 75 -0.66 16.11 -4.60
N ASN A 76 0.32 15.20 -4.44
CA ASN A 76 1.39 15.01 -5.43
C ASN A 76 1.19 13.78 -6.33
N ILE A 77 0.55 12.72 -5.82
CA ILE A 77 0.43 11.43 -6.55
C ILE A 77 -0.99 11.20 -7.04
N ALA A 78 -1.96 11.07 -6.12
CA ALA A 78 -3.34 10.73 -6.50
C ALA A 78 -4.00 11.84 -7.34
N SER A 79 -3.61 13.11 -7.15
CA SER A 79 -4.07 14.26 -7.95
C SER A 79 -3.76 14.15 -9.45
N GLN A 80 -2.82 13.27 -9.85
CA GLN A 80 -2.43 13.05 -11.25
C GLN A 80 -3.35 12.09 -12.01
N ASP A 81 -4.59 11.93 -11.54
CA ASP A 81 -5.57 10.97 -12.09
C ASP A 81 -5.07 9.51 -12.04
N ILE A 82 -4.45 9.14 -10.93
CA ILE A 82 -3.95 7.79 -10.63
C ILE A 82 -4.69 7.28 -9.39
N VAL A 83 -5.03 5.99 -9.39
CA VAL A 83 -5.43 5.27 -8.17
C VAL A 83 -4.14 4.83 -7.47
N LEU A 84 -3.80 5.46 -6.34
CA LEU A 84 -2.65 5.07 -5.55
C LEU A 84 -3.08 4.03 -4.50
N VAL A 85 -2.37 2.91 -4.45
CA VAL A 85 -2.52 1.87 -3.44
C VAL A 85 -1.21 1.72 -2.69
N THR A 86 -1.22 1.90 -1.37
CA THR A 86 -0.06 1.63 -0.51
C THR A 86 -0.35 0.42 0.37
N VAL A 87 0.61 -0.47 0.55
CA VAL A 87 0.39 -1.72 1.28
C VAL A 87 1.37 -1.89 2.43
N ALA A 88 0.89 -2.50 3.52
CA ALA A 88 1.74 -3.05 4.56
C ALA A 88 1.97 -4.55 4.28
N TYR A 89 3.19 -5.02 4.53
CA TYR A 89 3.56 -6.44 4.44
C TYR A 89 4.34 -6.86 5.69
N ARG A 90 4.38 -8.18 5.96
CA ARG A 90 5.13 -8.71 7.11
C ARG A 90 6.61 -8.40 6.98
N LEU A 91 7.26 -8.03 8.08
CA LEU A 91 8.66 -7.59 8.09
C LEU A 91 9.50 -8.47 9.04
N GLY A 92 10.82 -8.36 8.89
CA GLY A 92 11.84 -9.07 9.65
C GLY A 92 11.60 -10.56 9.75
N VAL A 93 11.86 -11.11 10.94
CA VAL A 93 11.69 -12.54 11.24
C VAL A 93 10.25 -13.02 10.96
N LEU A 94 9.24 -12.19 11.16
CA LEU A 94 7.83 -12.55 10.93
C LEU A 94 7.48 -12.64 9.44
N GLY A 95 8.19 -11.89 8.59
CA GLY A 95 7.98 -11.88 7.14
C GLY A 95 8.86 -12.85 6.36
N PHE A 96 10.09 -13.10 6.82
CA PHE A 96 11.12 -13.71 5.98
C PHE A 96 11.92 -14.84 6.65
N PHE A 97 11.60 -15.22 7.90
CA PHE A 97 12.30 -16.33 8.54
C PHE A 97 12.14 -17.64 7.77
N SER A 98 13.27 -18.30 7.50
CA SER A 98 13.38 -19.56 6.79
C SER A 98 14.41 -20.46 7.47
N THR A 99 14.16 -21.76 7.52
CA THR A 99 15.16 -22.77 7.89
C THR A 99 15.92 -23.31 6.68
N GLY A 100 15.53 -22.89 5.46
CA GLY A 100 16.01 -23.49 4.21
C GLY A 100 15.50 -24.90 3.95
N SER A 101 14.49 -25.36 4.71
CA SER A 101 13.78 -26.62 4.51
C SER A 101 12.33 -26.37 4.11
N ASP A 102 11.66 -27.42 3.62
CA ASP A 102 10.24 -27.36 3.23
C ASP A 102 9.31 -27.09 4.43
N ASP A 103 9.75 -27.36 5.66
CA ASP A 103 8.95 -27.12 6.88
C ASP A 103 8.80 -25.62 7.19
N VAL A 104 9.83 -24.82 6.89
CA VAL A 104 9.81 -23.36 7.06
C VAL A 104 10.48 -22.71 5.84
N PRO A 105 9.74 -22.61 4.71
CA PRO A 105 10.31 -22.13 3.45
C PRO A 105 10.68 -20.63 3.51
N GLY A 106 10.00 -19.87 4.36
CA GLY A 106 10.17 -18.42 4.49
C GLY A 106 9.39 -17.64 3.44
N ASN A 107 9.79 -16.39 3.21
CA ASN A 107 9.13 -15.47 2.27
C ASN A 107 7.62 -15.26 2.51
N TRP A 108 7.16 -15.40 3.76
CA TRP A 108 5.75 -15.22 4.18
C TRP A 108 5.17 -13.83 3.86
N ALA A 109 6.02 -12.84 3.59
CA ALA A 109 5.61 -11.51 3.16
C ALA A 109 5.26 -11.42 1.67
N ILE A 110 5.80 -12.32 0.83
CA ILE A 110 5.74 -12.22 -0.65
C ILE A 110 5.29 -13.52 -1.33
N GLY A 111 5.04 -14.59 -0.57
CA GLY A 111 4.71 -15.94 -1.04
C GLY A 111 3.47 -16.52 -0.39
#